data_AF-Q8K2U6-F1
#
_entry.id   AF-Q8K2U6-F1
#
_cell.length_a   1.000
_cell.length_b   1.000
_cell.length_c   1.000
_cell.angle_alpha   90.00
_cell.angle_beta   90.00
_cell.angle_gamma   90.00
#
_symmetry.space_group_name_H-M   'P 1'
#
loop_
_entity.id
_entity.type
_entity.pdbx_description
1 polymer ?
#
loop_
_entity_poly.entity_id
_entity_poly.type
_entity_poly.pdbx_seq_one_letter_code
_entity_poly.pdbx_strand_id
1 'polypeptide(L)'
;GKVKLQQNPGKFDELDMSPGDPKWLDVIERDLHRQFPFHEMFVSRGGHGQQDLFRVLKAYTLYRPEEGYCQAQAPIAAVLLMHMPAEQAFWCLVQVCEKYLPGYYSEKLEAIQLDGEILFSLLQKVSPVAHKHLSRQKIDPLLYMTEWFMCAFARTLPWSSVLRVWDMFFCEGVKIIFRVGLVLLKHALGSPEKLKACQGQYETIEQLRSLSPKIMQEAFLVQEVIELPVTERQIEREHLIQLRRWQETRGELECRSLPRMHGAKAILDAEPGPRPALQPSPSIRLPPDAALLSSKAKPHKQAQKEQKRTKTSAQLDKSPGLSQATVVTAAGDACPPQGVSPKDPVPQDPTPQNLACHHSQESLTSQESEDTYL
;
A
#
# COMPACT_ATOMS: atom_id res chain seq x y z
N GLY A 1 3.77 -0.58 -8.53
CA GLY A 1 3.19 -0.99 -9.82
C GLY A 1 4.27 -1.19 -10.87
N LYS A 2 4.03 -0.69 -12.09
CA LYS A 2 4.79 -0.99 -13.32
C LYS A 2 6.32 -0.94 -13.23
N VAL A 3 6.92 0.01 -12.50
CA VAL A 3 8.38 0.12 -12.38
C VAL A 3 8.98 -1.09 -11.66
N LYS A 4 8.41 -1.49 -10.50
CA LYS A 4 8.83 -2.69 -9.76
C LYS A 4 8.73 -3.96 -10.63
N LEU A 5 7.62 -4.12 -11.36
CA LEU A 5 7.44 -5.23 -12.32
C LEU A 5 8.57 -5.27 -13.35
N GLN A 6 8.87 -4.14 -14.01
CA GLN A 6 9.95 -4.06 -15.00
C GLN A 6 11.35 -4.30 -14.41
N GLN A 7 11.54 -4.09 -13.11
CA GLN A 7 12.80 -4.35 -12.39
C GLN A 7 12.91 -5.80 -11.88
N ASN A 8 11.80 -6.55 -11.79
CA ASN A 8 11.73 -7.87 -11.16
C ASN A 8 10.94 -8.87 -12.02
N PRO A 9 11.29 -9.07 -13.32
CA PRO A 9 10.55 -9.95 -14.21
C PRO A 9 10.54 -11.41 -13.71
N GLY A 10 9.37 -12.06 -13.73
CA GLY A 10 9.18 -13.45 -13.30
C GLY A 10 9.26 -13.66 -11.77
N LYS A 11 9.53 -12.62 -10.98
CA LYS A 11 9.65 -12.74 -9.52
C LYS A 11 8.31 -13.04 -8.84
N PHE A 12 7.18 -12.65 -9.43
CA PHE A 12 5.87 -13.06 -8.92
C PHE A 12 5.68 -14.58 -9.05
N ASP A 13 5.99 -15.16 -10.22
CA ASP A 13 5.87 -16.60 -10.46
C ASP A 13 6.85 -17.41 -9.57
N GLU A 14 8.06 -16.88 -9.34
CA GLU A 14 9.02 -17.47 -8.39
C GLU A 14 8.45 -17.54 -6.96
N LEU A 15 7.80 -16.47 -6.49
CA LEU A 15 7.16 -16.40 -5.17
C LEU A 15 5.87 -17.23 -5.10
N ASP A 16 5.14 -17.36 -6.20
CA ASP A 16 3.92 -18.17 -6.28
C ASP A 16 4.21 -19.67 -6.31
N MET A 17 5.29 -20.09 -6.99
CA MET A 17 5.78 -21.47 -6.97
C MET A 17 6.52 -21.83 -5.67
N SER A 18 6.87 -20.84 -4.84
CA SER A 18 7.54 -21.05 -3.55
C SER A 18 6.57 -21.48 -2.44
N PRO A 19 7.01 -22.31 -1.48
CA PRO A 19 6.21 -22.67 -0.32
C PRO A 19 6.04 -21.47 0.62
N GLY A 20 4.79 -21.14 0.97
CA GLY A 20 4.47 -20.14 1.98
C GLY A 20 4.64 -20.66 3.41
N ASP A 21 4.83 -19.75 4.37
CA ASP A 21 4.73 -20.06 5.80
C ASP A 21 3.29 -20.51 6.14
N PRO A 22 3.06 -21.74 6.64
CA PRO A 22 1.73 -22.24 7.01
C PRO A 22 0.94 -21.30 7.93
N LYS A 23 1.62 -20.58 8.83
CA LYS A 23 0.99 -19.58 9.71
C LYS A 23 0.22 -18.54 8.91
N TRP A 24 0.78 -18.08 7.79
CA TRP A 24 0.14 -17.08 6.93
C TRP A 24 -0.86 -17.71 5.96
N LEU A 25 -0.58 -18.90 5.42
CA LEU A 25 -1.53 -19.62 4.55
C LEU A 25 -2.87 -19.85 5.25
N ASP A 26 -2.84 -20.40 6.47
CA ASP A 26 -4.03 -20.64 7.30
C ASP A 26 -4.85 -19.37 7.54
N VAL A 27 -4.19 -18.21 7.70
CA VAL A 27 -4.87 -16.94 7.96
C VAL A 27 -5.45 -16.35 6.67
N ILE A 28 -4.75 -16.47 5.54
CA ILE A 28 -5.21 -16.02 4.21
C ILE A 28 -6.42 -16.84 3.75
N GLU A 29 -6.40 -18.18 3.84
CA GLU A 29 -7.52 -19.03 3.42
C GLU A 29 -8.82 -18.73 4.20
N ARG A 30 -8.67 -18.47 5.51
CA ARG A 30 -9.77 -18.00 6.37
C ARG A 30 -10.18 -16.55 6.11
N ASP A 31 -9.51 -15.83 5.22
CA ASP A 31 -9.84 -14.48 4.77
C ASP A 31 -10.60 -14.47 3.43
N LEU A 32 -10.19 -15.28 2.45
CA LEU A 32 -10.68 -15.22 1.06
C LEU A 32 -12.21 -15.11 0.96
N HIS A 33 -12.93 -15.94 1.71
CA HIS A 33 -14.39 -16.06 1.63
C HIS A 33 -15.19 -14.87 2.20
N ARG A 34 -14.55 -13.94 2.93
CA ARG A 34 -15.19 -12.70 3.42
C ARG A 34 -14.85 -11.46 2.58
N GLN A 35 -14.05 -11.61 1.52
CA GLN A 35 -13.66 -10.52 0.65
C GLN A 35 -14.62 -10.42 -0.54
N PHE A 36 -15.42 -9.35 -0.54
CA PHE A 36 -16.45 -9.09 -1.56
C PHE A 36 -17.30 -10.32 -1.91
N PRO A 37 -17.94 -11.00 -0.92
CA PRO A 37 -18.53 -12.33 -1.09
C PRO A 37 -19.71 -12.40 -2.07
N PHE A 38 -20.27 -11.25 -2.47
CA PHE A 38 -21.34 -11.13 -3.46
C PHE A 38 -20.86 -10.70 -4.86
N HIS A 39 -19.55 -10.46 -5.03
CA HIS A 39 -18.97 -10.06 -6.31
C HIS A 39 -18.61 -11.31 -7.13
N GLU A 40 -18.94 -11.33 -8.41
CA GLU A 40 -18.83 -12.50 -9.31
C GLU A 40 -17.44 -13.17 -9.28
N MET A 41 -16.37 -12.38 -9.34
CA MET A 41 -14.98 -12.86 -9.24
C MET A 41 -14.67 -13.64 -7.95
N PHE A 42 -15.38 -13.38 -6.84
CA PHE A 42 -15.06 -13.90 -5.50
C PHE A 42 -16.17 -14.77 -4.86
N VAL A 43 -17.39 -14.79 -5.41
CA VAL A 43 -18.52 -15.55 -4.85
C VAL A 43 -18.30 -17.07 -4.89
N SER A 44 -17.61 -17.59 -5.91
CA SER A 44 -17.29 -19.01 -6.02
C SER A 44 -16.17 -19.39 -5.04
N ARG A 45 -16.51 -20.18 -4.02
CA ARG A 45 -15.53 -20.70 -3.04
C ARG A 45 -14.47 -21.56 -3.74
N GLY A 46 -13.21 -21.17 -3.64
CA GLY A 46 -12.11 -21.80 -4.36
C GLY A 46 -12.10 -21.55 -5.88
N GLY A 47 -12.93 -20.64 -6.38
CA GLY A 47 -12.92 -20.19 -7.77
C GLY A 47 -11.73 -19.28 -8.09
N HIS A 48 -11.56 -18.95 -9.38
CA HIS A 48 -10.36 -18.28 -9.91
C HIS A 48 -9.95 -17.01 -9.14
N GLY A 49 -10.89 -16.11 -8.81
CA GLY A 49 -10.55 -14.88 -8.07
C GLY A 49 -10.12 -15.12 -6.62
N GLN A 50 -10.69 -16.14 -5.94
CA GLN A 50 -10.19 -16.53 -4.62
C GLN A 50 -8.80 -17.17 -4.71
N GLN A 51 -8.51 -17.94 -5.78
CA GLN A 51 -7.18 -18.48 -6.04
C GLN A 51 -6.17 -17.35 -6.30
N ASP A 52 -6.47 -16.41 -7.21
CA ASP A 52 -5.57 -15.28 -7.49
C ASP A 52 -5.37 -14.36 -6.28
N LEU A 53 -6.39 -14.16 -5.44
CA LEU A 53 -6.26 -13.45 -4.17
C LEU A 53 -5.31 -14.17 -3.20
N PHE A 54 -5.42 -15.49 -3.09
CA PHE A 54 -4.47 -16.30 -2.31
C PHE A 54 -3.04 -16.20 -2.86
N ARG A 55 -2.86 -16.31 -4.19
CA ARG A 55 -1.56 -16.22 -4.87
C ARG A 55 -0.90 -14.86 -4.61
N VAL A 56 -1.63 -13.75 -4.78
CA VAL A 56 -1.16 -12.38 -4.50
C VAL A 56 -0.75 -12.18 -3.04
N LEU A 57 -1.56 -12.66 -2.09
CA LEU A 57 -1.30 -12.46 -0.66
C LEU A 57 -0.15 -13.37 -0.15
N LYS A 58 -0.06 -14.62 -0.61
CA LYS A 58 1.08 -15.51 -0.35
C LYS A 58 2.37 -14.93 -0.92
N ALA A 59 2.36 -14.44 -2.17
CA ALA A 59 3.52 -13.80 -2.77
C ALA A 59 3.94 -12.54 -1.98
N TYR A 60 2.99 -11.79 -1.40
CA TYR A 60 3.30 -10.68 -0.49
C TYR A 60 4.06 -11.14 0.75
N THR A 61 3.61 -12.17 1.48
CA THR A 61 4.28 -12.61 2.71
C THR A 61 5.68 -13.15 2.46
N LEU A 62 5.94 -13.74 1.29
CA LEU A 62 7.26 -14.19 0.86
C LEU A 62 8.16 -13.04 0.35
N TYR A 63 7.58 -11.94 -0.15
CA TYR A 63 8.32 -10.73 -0.53
C TYR A 63 8.62 -9.80 0.66
N ARG A 64 7.76 -9.82 1.69
CA ARG A 64 7.85 -9.01 2.93
C ARG A 64 7.62 -9.89 4.19
N PRO A 65 8.52 -10.85 4.48
CA PRO A 65 8.37 -11.75 5.63
C PRO A 65 8.40 -11.02 6.98
N GLU A 66 8.94 -9.80 7.04
CA GLU A 66 8.98 -8.95 8.23
C GLU A 66 7.64 -8.24 8.54
N GLU A 67 6.77 -8.05 7.54
CA GLU A 67 5.37 -7.61 7.75
C GLU A 67 4.42 -8.81 7.80
N GLY A 68 4.68 -9.85 7.02
CA GLY A 68 3.83 -11.04 6.92
C GLY A 68 2.48 -10.74 6.27
N TYR A 69 1.39 -11.26 6.85
CA TYR A 69 0.03 -10.99 6.39
C TYR A 69 -0.82 -10.29 7.46
N CYS A 70 -1.34 -9.12 7.10
CA CYS A 70 -2.36 -8.41 7.85
C CYS A 70 -3.72 -8.51 7.12
N GLN A 71 -4.79 -8.84 7.85
CA GLN A 71 -6.15 -9.05 7.28
C GLN A 71 -6.70 -7.85 6.49
N ALA A 72 -6.19 -6.64 6.75
CA ALA A 72 -6.56 -5.44 6.01
C ALA A 72 -5.93 -5.35 4.60
N GLN A 73 -4.97 -6.21 4.25
CA GLN A 73 -4.37 -6.27 2.91
C GLN A 73 -5.26 -7.00 1.90
N ALA A 74 -6.05 -8.00 2.32
CA ALA A 74 -6.93 -8.72 1.40
C ALA A 74 -7.98 -7.86 0.68
N PRO A 75 -8.69 -6.90 1.30
CA PRO A 75 -9.58 -6.01 0.56
C PRO A 75 -8.79 -5.11 -0.41
N ILE A 76 -7.55 -4.70 -0.07
CA ILE A 76 -6.69 -3.95 -1.01
C ILE A 76 -6.37 -4.82 -2.23
N ALA A 77 -5.93 -6.06 -2.01
CA ALA A 77 -5.58 -7.00 -3.07
C ALA A 77 -6.78 -7.39 -3.95
N ALA A 78 -7.96 -7.58 -3.36
CA ALA A 78 -9.19 -7.89 -4.09
C ALA A 78 -9.63 -6.74 -5.00
N VAL A 79 -9.63 -5.49 -4.53
CA VAL A 79 -9.93 -4.32 -5.37
C VAL A 79 -8.93 -4.15 -6.51
N LEU A 80 -7.66 -4.49 -6.29
CA LEU A 80 -6.65 -4.51 -7.36
C LEU A 80 -6.94 -5.59 -8.40
N LEU A 81 -7.25 -6.83 -7.97
CA LEU A 81 -7.55 -7.96 -8.85
C LEU A 81 -8.79 -7.74 -9.73
N MET A 82 -9.79 -6.98 -9.27
CA MET A 82 -10.94 -6.57 -10.08
C MET A 82 -10.54 -5.71 -11.31
N HIS A 83 -9.33 -5.15 -11.34
CA HIS A 83 -8.87 -4.21 -12.37
C HIS A 83 -7.58 -4.60 -13.09
N MET A 84 -6.83 -5.60 -12.61
CA MET A 84 -5.58 -6.06 -13.23
C MET A 84 -5.22 -7.50 -12.83
N PRO A 85 -4.47 -8.24 -13.66
CA PRO A 85 -4.09 -9.62 -13.35
C PRO A 85 -3.17 -9.74 -12.12
N ALA A 86 -3.06 -10.96 -11.58
CA ALA A 86 -2.42 -11.24 -10.30
C ALA A 86 -1.01 -10.65 -10.13
N GLU A 87 -0.11 -10.78 -11.10
CA GLU A 87 1.23 -10.19 -11.02
C GLU A 87 1.19 -8.66 -10.88
N GLN A 88 0.33 -7.98 -11.66
CA GLN A 88 0.20 -6.53 -11.62
C GLN A 88 -0.46 -6.08 -10.32
N ALA A 89 -1.43 -6.84 -9.81
CA ALA A 89 -2.07 -6.61 -8.52
C ALA A 89 -1.07 -6.74 -7.36
N PHE A 90 -0.24 -7.80 -7.35
CA PHE A 90 0.87 -7.97 -6.42
C PHE A 90 1.83 -6.78 -6.45
N TRP A 91 2.33 -6.38 -7.62
CA TRP A 91 3.23 -5.22 -7.72
C TRP A 91 2.56 -3.87 -7.41
N CYS A 92 1.23 -3.80 -7.41
CA CYS A 92 0.50 -2.63 -6.95
C CYS A 92 0.35 -2.64 -5.42
N LEU A 93 -0.07 -3.77 -4.83
CA LEU A 93 -0.14 -4.01 -3.38
C LEU A 93 1.19 -3.71 -2.69
N VAL A 94 2.29 -4.26 -3.20
CA VAL A 94 3.67 -3.98 -2.73
C VAL A 94 3.93 -2.48 -2.61
N GLN A 95 3.43 -1.66 -3.53
CA GLN A 95 3.67 -0.21 -3.48
C GLN A 95 2.62 0.58 -2.69
N VAL A 96 1.39 0.08 -2.57
CA VAL A 96 0.43 0.59 -1.58
C VAL A 96 1.05 0.48 -0.18
N CYS A 97 1.55 -0.70 0.20
CA CYS A 97 2.19 -0.93 1.48
C CYS A 97 3.53 -0.16 1.61
N GLU A 98 4.48 -0.31 0.69
CA GLU A 98 5.81 0.32 0.82
C GLU A 98 5.83 1.86 0.73
N LYS A 99 4.92 2.47 -0.04
CA LYS A 99 5.05 3.89 -0.46
C LYS A 99 3.88 4.76 -0.03
N TYR A 100 2.64 4.28 -0.16
CA TYR A 100 1.45 5.07 0.19
C TYR A 100 1.08 4.94 1.67
N LEU A 101 1.17 3.73 2.23
CA LEU A 101 0.71 3.37 3.58
C LEU A 101 1.82 2.68 4.43
N PRO A 102 3.07 3.19 4.44
CA PRO A 102 4.18 2.50 5.09
C PRO A 102 3.97 2.37 6.60
N GLY A 103 4.24 1.17 7.12
CA GLY A 103 4.07 0.82 8.55
C GLY A 103 2.62 0.51 8.99
N TYR A 104 1.60 0.72 8.13
CA TYR A 104 0.19 0.46 8.48
C TYR A 104 -0.09 -0.98 8.89
N TYR A 105 0.61 -1.95 8.28
CA TYR A 105 0.37 -3.39 8.44
C TYR A 105 1.28 -4.05 9.49
N SER A 106 2.04 -3.25 10.24
CA SER A 106 2.89 -3.72 11.35
C SER A 106 2.08 -4.17 12.56
N GLU A 107 2.58 -5.15 13.31
CA GLU A 107 1.87 -5.76 14.47
C GLU A 107 1.43 -4.74 15.53
N LYS A 108 2.23 -3.69 15.77
CA LYS A 108 1.94 -2.62 16.75
C LYS A 108 1.04 -1.51 16.22
N LEU A 109 0.73 -1.51 14.92
CA LEU A 109 -0.11 -0.51 14.23
C LEU A 109 0.32 0.96 14.48
N GLU A 110 1.59 1.22 14.81
CA GLU A 110 2.04 2.54 15.30
C GLU A 110 1.71 3.67 14.32
N ALA A 111 1.85 3.40 13.02
CA ALA A 111 1.51 4.33 11.95
C ALA A 111 0.01 4.68 11.92
N ILE A 112 -0.88 3.73 12.26
CA ILE A 112 -2.33 3.98 12.36
C ILE A 112 -2.67 4.78 13.62
N GLN A 113 -2.01 4.49 14.75
CA GLN A 113 -2.17 5.26 15.99
C GLN A 113 -1.74 6.73 15.79
N LEU A 114 -0.58 6.93 15.15
CA LEU A 114 -0.05 8.25 14.82
C LEU A 114 -0.95 9.01 13.84
N ASP A 115 -1.43 8.33 12.79
CA ASP A 115 -2.39 8.89 11.84
C ASP A 115 -3.75 9.20 12.48
N GLY A 116 -4.12 8.52 13.56
CA GLY A 116 -5.31 8.85 14.36
C GLY A 116 -5.18 10.17 15.10
N GLU A 117 -4.04 10.42 15.73
CA GLU A 117 -3.73 11.72 16.36
C GLU A 117 -3.66 12.86 15.33
N ILE A 118 -3.19 12.58 14.11
CA ILE A 118 -3.22 13.53 12.99
C ILE A 118 -4.66 13.79 12.55
N LEU A 119 -5.46 12.75 12.31
CA LEU A 119 -6.86 12.86 11.90
C LEU A 119 -7.68 13.66 12.93
N PHE A 120 -7.45 13.41 14.22
CA PHE A 120 -8.13 14.10 15.31
C PHE A 120 -7.76 15.59 15.37
N SER A 121 -6.47 15.93 15.28
CA SER A 121 -6.01 17.32 15.26
C SER A 121 -6.46 18.09 14.00
N LEU A 122 -6.62 17.40 12.86
CA LEU A 122 -7.22 17.98 11.65
C LEU A 122 -8.75 18.15 11.80
N LEU A 123 -9.43 17.25 12.49
CA LEU A 123 -10.86 17.37 12.78
C LEU A 123 -11.18 18.62 13.61
N GLN A 124 -10.29 19.03 14.52
CA GLN A 124 -10.45 20.30 15.25
C GLN A 124 -10.62 21.51 14.31
N LYS A 125 -9.98 21.47 13.14
CA LYS A 125 -9.98 22.54 12.13
C LYS A 125 -11.16 22.41 11.15
N VAL A 126 -11.56 21.18 10.82
CA VAL A 126 -12.65 20.87 9.87
C VAL A 126 -14.05 20.90 10.51
N SER A 127 -14.18 20.36 11.72
CA SER A 127 -15.42 20.37 12.49
C SER A 127 -15.12 20.46 13.99
N PRO A 128 -14.98 21.69 14.54
CA PRO A 128 -14.81 21.91 15.97
C PRO A 128 -15.92 21.27 16.82
N VAL A 129 -17.13 21.12 16.25
CA VAL A 129 -18.29 20.46 16.86
C VAL A 129 -18.03 18.96 17.05
N ALA A 130 -17.67 18.24 15.98
CA ALA A 130 -17.37 16.82 16.03
C ALA A 130 -16.16 16.52 16.93
N HIS A 131 -15.06 17.28 16.78
CA HIS A 131 -13.88 17.16 17.63
C HIS A 131 -14.24 17.32 19.12
N LYS A 132 -14.91 18.43 19.48
CA LYS A 132 -15.29 18.71 20.88
C LYS A 132 -16.22 17.63 21.46
N HIS A 133 -17.05 17.00 20.63
CA HIS A 133 -17.86 15.86 21.05
C HIS A 133 -17.01 14.63 21.36
N LEU A 134 -16.17 14.19 20.42
CA LEU A 134 -15.29 13.04 20.60
C LEU A 134 -14.32 13.22 21.78
N SER A 135 -13.77 14.43 21.99
CA SER A 135 -12.94 14.74 23.17
C SER A 135 -13.71 14.58 24.48
N ARG A 136 -14.99 14.98 24.53
CA ARG A 136 -15.84 14.85 25.73
C ARG A 136 -16.18 13.40 26.04
N GLN A 137 -16.50 12.63 25.02
CA GLN A 137 -16.81 11.19 25.13
C GLN A 137 -15.55 10.31 25.27
N LYS A 138 -14.35 10.90 25.21
CA LYS A 138 -13.05 10.21 25.24
C LYS A 138 -12.96 9.06 24.21
N ILE A 139 -13.47 9.32 23.01
CA ILE A 139 -13.44 8.34 21.91
C ILE A 139 -12.08 8.42 21.23
N ASP A 140 -11.28 7.38 21.42
CA ASP A 140 -10.04 7.13 20.70
C ASP A 140 -10.33 6.96 19.19
N PRO A 141 -9.59 7.64 18.28
CA PRO A 141 -9.74 7.51 16.84
C PRO A 141 -9.74 6.05 16.33
N LEU A 142 -8.94 5.17 16.94
CA LEU A 142 -8.80 3.76 16.57
C LEU A 142 -10.12 2.99 16.59
N LEU A 143 -11.08 3.41 17.43
CA LEU A 143 -12.38 2.75 17.60
C LEU A 143 -13.32 2.88 16.39
N TYR A 144 -13.01 3.79 15.46
CA TYR A 144 -13.75 3.99 14.21
C TYR A 144 -12.88 3.98 12.95
N MET A 145 -11.66 4.54 12.96
CA MET A 145 -10.90 4.77 11.73
C MET A 145 -10.00 3.62 11.26
N THR A 146 -9.71 2.65 12.14
CA THR A 146 -8.68 1.62 11.88
C THR A 146 -8.99 0.86 10.59
N GLU A 147 -10.25 0.46 10.41
CA GLU A 147 -10.73 -0.17 9.17
C GLU A 147 -10.65 0.77 7.96
N TRP A 148 -11.16 2.00 8.11
CA TRP A 148 -11.18 3.02 7.06
C TRP A 148 -9.79 3.26 6.45
N PHE A 149 -8.77 3.38 7.31
CA PHE A 149 -7.41 3.71 6.90
C PHE A 149 -6.66 2.47 6.42
N MET A 150 -6.67 1.36 7.17
CA MET A 150 -5.92 0.15 6.78
C MET A 150 -6.47 -0.52 5.51
N CYS A 151 -7.78 -0.43 5.27
CA CYS A 151 -8.44 -0.98 4.08
C CYS A 151 -8.69 0.07 2.98
N ALA A 152 -8.13 1.28 3.09
CA ALA A 152 -8.34 2.40 2.16
C ALA A 152 -9.82 2.57 1.73
N PHE A 153 -10.72 2.57 2.71
CA PHE A 153 -12.19 2.61 2.59
C PHE A 153 -12.87 1.50 1.77
N ALA A 154 -12.13 0.51 1.24
CA ALA A 154 -12.64 -0.53 0.33
C ALA A 154 -13.73 -1.44 0.94
N ARG A 155 -13.77 -1.59 2.28
CA ARG A 155 -14.82 -2.33 3.00
C ARG A 155 -15.93 -1.43 3.58
N THR A 156 -15.81 -0.12 3.42
CA THR A 156 -16.69 0.88 4.07
C THR A 156 -17.58 1.61 3.07
N LEU A 157 -17.06 2.02 1.91
CA LEU A 157 -17.80 2.85 0.95
C LEU A 157 -18.54 2.02 -0.11
N PRO A 158 -19.63 2.55 -0.71
CA PRO A 158 -20.23 2.01 -1.92
C PRO A 158 -19.22 1.92 -3.06
N TRP A 159 -19.39 0.95 -3.97
CA TRP A 159 -18.37 0.59 -4.96
C TRP A 159 -17.88 1.77 -5.81
N SER A 160 -18.77 2.56 -6.41
CA SER A 160 -18.35 3.68 -7.27
C SER A 160 -17.63 4.80 -6.49
N SER A 161 -17.95 4.97 -5.21
CA SER A 161 -17.22 5.84 -4.28
C SER A 161 -15.83 5.29 -3.93
N VAL A 162 -15.67 3.97 -3.77
CA VAL A 162 -14.34 3.33 -3.61
C VAL A 162 -13.47 3.65 -4.82
N LEU A 163 -13.99 3.46 -6.04
CA LEU A 163 -13.27 3.75 -7.28
C LEU A 163 -12.75 5.19 -7.32
N ARG A 164 -13.62 6.20 -7.11
CA ARG A 164 -13.20 7.62 -7.10
C ARG A 164 -12.21 7.95 -6.00
N VAL A 165 -12.38 7.39 -4.80
CA VAL A 165 -11.43 7.57 -3.69
C VAL A 165 -10.07 6.96 -4.03
N TRP A 166 -10.04 5.83 -4.73
CA TRP A 166 -8.83 5.17 -5.19
C TRP A 166 -8.15 5.88 -6.37
N ASP A 167 -8.91 6.38 -7.34
CA ASP A 167 -8.44 7.25 -8.43
C ASP A 167 -7.66 8.45 -7.85
N MET A 168 -8.29 9.17 -6.91
CA MET A 168 -7.68 10.30 -6.22
C MET A 168 -6.49 9.86 -5.34
N PHE A 169 -6.61 8.77 -4.58
CA PHE A 169 -5.54 8.28 -3.69
C PHE A 169 -4.26 7.89 -4.42
N PHE A 170 -4.35 7.22 -5.58
CA PHE A 170 -3.17 6.94 -6.41
C PHE A 170 -2.61 8.21 -7.05
N CYS A 171 -3.46 9.14 -7.49
CA CYS A 171 -2.99 10.40 -8.09
C CYS A 171 -2.27 11.30 -7.06
N GLU A 172 -2.89 11.50 -5.90
CA GLU A 172 -2.58 12.56 -4.94
C GLU A 172 -2.00 12.08 -3.59
N GLY A 173 -1.96 10.77 -3.37
CA GLY A 173 -1.45 10.14 -2.15
C GLY A 173 -2.42 10.14 -0.98
N VAL A 174 -1.89 9.79 0.20
CA VAL A 174 -2.68 9.52 1.42
C VAL A 174 -3.57 10.67 1.90
N LYS A 175 -3.34 11.91 1.44
CA LYS A 175 -4.14 13.07 1.87
C LYS A 175 -5.63 12.91 1.54
N ILE A 176 -5.96 12.10 0.55
CA ILE A 176 -7.32 11.69 0.22
C ILE A 176 -7.94 10.82 1.32
N ILE A 177 -7.20 9.88 1.90
CA ILE A 177 -7.67 9.04 3.02
C ILE A 177 -8.05 9.91 4.23
N PHE A 178 -7.22 10.90 4.56
CA PHE A 178 -7.53 11.90 5.57
C PHE A 178 -8.75 12.76 5.20
N ARG A 179 -8.83 13.29 3.98
CA ARG A 179 -9.98 14.09 3.51
C ARG A 179 -11.30 13.32 3.61
N VAL A 180 -11.34 12.07 3.13
CA VAL A 180 -12.52 11.19 3.23
C VAL A 180 -12.91 10.98 4.70
N GLY A 181 -11.96 10.58 5.57
CA GLY A 181 -12.23 10.40 6.99
C GLY A 181 -12.78 11.68 7.67
N LEU A 182 -12.22 12.84 7.34
CA LEU A 182 -12.68 14.14 7.85
C LEU A 182 -14.06 14.54 7.33
N VAL A 183 -14.39 14.24 6.07
CA VAL A 183 -15.74 14.46 5.50
C VAL A 183 -16.77 13.55 6.16
N LEU A 184 -16.46 12.27 6.36
CA LEU A 184 -17.35 11.33 7.06
C LEU A 184 -17.58 11.77 8.51
N LEU A 185 -16.55 12.20 9.24
CA LEU A 185 -16.67 12.73 10.61
C LEU A 185 -17.45 14.05 10.67
N LYS A 186 -17.19 14.98 9.75
CA LYS A 186 -17.93 16.25 9.57
C LYS A 186 -19.43 15.97 9.38
N HIS A 187 -19.78 14.98 8.55
CA HIS A 187 -21.19 14.70 8.25
C HIS A 187 -21.86 13.69 9.18
N ALA A 188 -21.13 12.89 9.95
CA ALA A 188 -21.68 12.10 11.05
C ALA A 188 -21.98 12.96 12.29
N LEU A 189 -21.04 13.80 12.73
CA LEU A 189 -21.06 14.43 14.07
C LEU A 189 -20.98 15.96 14.06
N GLY A 190 -20.87 16.61 12.90
CA GLY A 190 -20.56 18.03 12.81
C GLY A 190 -21.71 19.03 13.04
N SER A 191 -22.92 18.58 13.39
CA SER A 191 -24.05 19.48 13.72
C SER A 191 -24.71 19.10 15.06
N PRO A 192 -25.24 20.07 15.83
CA PRO A 192 -25.88 19.80 17.12
C PRO A 192 -27.05 18.82 17.05
N GLU A 193 -27.75 18.78 15.92
CA GLU A 193 -28.91 17.92 15.67
C GLU A 193 -28.50 16.45 15.64
N LYS A 194 -27.38 16.14 14.99
CA LYS A 194 -26.80 14.80 14.93
C LYS A 194 -26.28 14.36 16.30
N LEU A 195 -25.70 15.29 17.06
CA LEU A 195 -25.24 15.05 18.43
C LEU A 195 -26.38 14.78 19.44
N LYS A 196 -27.64 15.15 19.17
CA LYS A 196 -28.79 14.81 20.04
C LYS A 196 -29.03 13.30 20.15
N ALA A 197 -28.70 12.55 19.10
CA ALA A 197 -28.77 11.08 19.08
C ALA A 197 -27.51 10.42 19.69
N CYS A 198 -26.38 11.14 19.71
CA CYS A 198 -25.08 10.62 20.11
C CYS A 198 -24.70 11.05 21.53
N GLN A 199 -25.53 10.77 22.54
CA GLN A 199 -25.35 11.38 23.88
C GLN A 199 -24.19 10.80 24.69
N GLY A 200 -23.86 9.52 24.52
CA GLY A 200 -22.76 8.83 25.17
C GLY A 200 -21.70 8.31 24.19
N GLN A 201 -20.78 7.51 24.72
CA GLN A 201 -19.70 6.89 23.96
C GLN A 201 -20.23 5.82 22.98
N TYR A 202 -21.23 5.04 23.42
CA TYR A 202 -21.77 3.91 22.66
C TYR A 202 -22.47 4.35 21.38
N GLU A 203 -23.44 5.27 21.51
CA GLU A 203 -24.27 5.76 20.41
C GLU A 203 -23.42 6.52 19.39
N THR A 204 -22.39 7.23 19.86
CA THR A 204 -21.43 7.91 18.98
C THR A 204 -20.60 6.91 18.16
N ILE A 205 -20.16 5.80 18.76
CA ILE A 205 -19.40 4.75 18.05
C ILE A 205 -20.31 3.96 17.10
N GLU A 206 -21.55 3.67 17.50
CA GLU A 206 -22.55 3.05 16.65
C GLU A 206 -22.85 3.91 15.41
N GLN A 207 -23.06 5.23 15.59
CA GLN A 207 -23.26 6.18 14.49
C GLN A 207 -22.03 6.30 13.56
N LEU A 208 -20.81 6.10 14.07
CA LEU A 208 -19.60 6.08 13.25
C LEU A 208 -19.35 4.74 12.53
N ARG A 209 -19.94 3.63 13.02
CA ARG A 209 -19.94 2.33 12.32
C ARG A 209 -21.05 2.25 11.28
N SER A 210 -22.22 2.82 11.59
CA SER A 210 -23.40 2.87 10.73
C SER A 210 -23.58 4.27 10.13
N LEU A 211 -22.64 4.65 9.26
CA LEU A 211 -22.66 5.94 8.56
C LEU A 211 -23.85 6.03 7.61
N SER A 212 -24.41 7.23 7.43
CA SER A 212 -25.57 7.42 6.56
C SER A 212 -25.20 7.20 5.08
N PRO A 213 -25.89 6.31 4.32
CA PRO A 213 -25.54 6.04 2.92
C PRO A 213 -25.47 7.30 2.04
N LYS A 214 -26.28 8.33 2.35
CA LYS A 214 -26.29 9.63 1.67
C LYS A 214 -24.93 10.33 1.67
N ILE A 215 -24.15 10.21 2.76
CA ILE A 215 -22.84 10.88 2.89
C ILE A 215 -21.70 10.07 2.25
N MET A 216 -22.02 8.88 1.76
CA MET A 216 -21.09 7.90 1.19
C MET A 216 -21.32 7.73 -0.32
N GLN A 217 -22.35 8.35 -0.89
CA GLN A 217 -22.62 8.38 -2.33
C GLN A 217 -21.56 9.20 -3.08
N GLU A 218 -21.13 8.69 -4.24
CA GLU A 218 -19.97 9.18 -5.01
C GLU A 218 -20.00 10.70 -5.24
N ALA A 219 -21.06 11.22 -5.85
CA ALA A 219 -21.17 12.64 -6.22
C ALA A 219 -21.02 13.57 -5.01
N PHE A 220 -21.67 13.23 -3.88
CA PHE A 220 -21.61 14.02 -2.65
C PHE A 220 -20.22 13.91 -1.99
N LEU A 221 -19.72 12.68 -1.83
CA LEU A 221 -18.47 12.42 -1.14
C LEU A 221 -17.28 13.03 -1.89
N VAL A 222 -17.21 12.87 -3.22
CA VAL A 222 -16.13 13.39 -4.05
C VAL A 222 -16.12 14.92 -4.05
N GLN A 223 -17.29 15.57 -4.16
CA GLN A 223 -17.38 17.03 -4.08
C GLN A 223 -16.83 17.54 -2.73
N GLU A 224 -17.33 17.01 -1.62
CA GLU A 224 -16.89 17.40 -0.28
C GLU A 224 -15.41 17.09 -0.01
N VAL A 225 -14.88 15.99 -0.56
CA VAL A 225 -13.45 15.62 -0.47
C VAL A 225 -12.56 16.57 -1.26
N ILE A 226 -13.00 17.06 -2.43
CA ILE A 226 -12.26 18.04 -3.24
C ILE A 226 -12.28 19.42 -2.56
N GLU A 227 -13.46 19.88 -2.12
CA GLU A 227 -13.66 21.19 -1.47
C GLU A 227 -12.94 21.33 -0.11
N LEU A 228 -12.64 20.22 0.57
CA LEU A 228 -12.04 20.27 1.91
C LEU A 228 -10.62 20.90 1.87
N PRO A 229 -10.36 22.02 2.59
CA PRO A 229 -9.09 22.76 2.52
C PRO A 229 -7.97 22.13 3.36
N VAL A 230 -7.84 20.81 3.30
CA VAL A 230 -6.76 20.03 3.94
C VAL A 230 -5.68 19.72 2.91
N THR A 231 -4.50 20.25 3.14
CA THR A 231 -3.33 20.12 2.28
C THR A 231 -2.33 19.11 2.84
N GLU A 232 -1.52 18.56 1.93
CA GLU A 232 -0.36 17.71 2.19
C GLU A 232 0.53 18.28 3.32
N ARG A 233 0.93 19.55 3.19
CA ARG A 233 1.75 20.28 4.17
C ARG A 233 1.13 20.42 5.56
N GLN A 234 -0.19 20.38 5.68
CA GLN A 234 -0.84 20.36 7.00
C GLN A 234 -0.76 18.96 7.63
N ILE A 235 -0.85 17.89 6.83
CA ILE A 235 -0.67 16.51 7.29
C ILE A 235 0.80 16.26 7.67
N GLU A 236 1.76 16.66 6.83
CA GLU A 236 3.21 16.58 7.13
C GLU A 236 3.55 17.33 8.43
N ARG A 237 3.07 18.56 8.58
CA ARG A 237 3.30 19.37 9.79
C ARG A 237 2.70 18.73 11.03
N GLU A 238 1.49 18.19 10.93
CA GLU A 238 0.82 17.54 12.06
C GLU A 238 1.52 16.22 12.41
N HIS A 239 1.97 15.44 11.42
CA HIS A 239 2.80 14.25 11.62
C HIS A 239 4.06 14.56 12.43
N LEU A 240 4.81 15.61 12.07
CA LEU A 240 6.00 16.03 12.83
C LEU A 240 5.70 16.50 14.26
N ILE A 241 4.49 17.01 14.53
CA ILE A 241 4.04 17.40 15.88
C ILE A 241 3.68 16.16 16.71
N GLN A 242 2.90 15.24 16.15
CA GLN A 242 2.45 14.04 16.86
C GLN A 242 3.59 13.02 17.04
N LEU A 243 4.51 12.91 16.07
CA LEU A 243 5.71 12.06 16.17
C LEU A 243 6.61 12.51 17.33
N ARG A 244 6.79 13.82 17.51
CA ARG A 244 7.54 14.37 18.65
C ARG A 244 6.87 14.01 19.98
N ARG A 245 5.55 14.19 20.09
CA ARG A 245 4.78 13.84 21.29
C ARG A 245 4.84 12.35 21.59
N TRP A 246 4.85 11.50 20.56
CA TRP A 246 5.07 10.06 20.70
C TRP A 246 6.46 9.77 21.28
N GLN A 247 7.51 10.37 20.72
CA GLN A 247 8.89 10.24 21.24
C GLN A 247 9.01 10.70 22.70
N GLU A 248 8.33 11.79 23.08
CA GLU A 248 8.29 12.33 24.44
C GLU A 248 7.50 11.46 25.44
N THR A 249 6.57 10.59 24.97
CA THR A 249 5.65 9.82 25.85
C THR A 249 5.79 8.30 25.78
N ARG A 250 6.36 7.76 24.70
CA ARG A 250 6.47 6.32 24.41
C ARG A 250 7.87 5.87 23.95
N GLY A 251 8.75 6.81 23.56
CA GLY A 251 10.08 6.51 23.02
C GLY A 251 10.14 6.47 21.48
N GLU A 252 11.24 5.98 20.91
CA GLU A 252 11.37 5.81 19.45
C GLU A 252 10.28 4.86 18.91
N LEU A 253 9.80 5.14 17.69
CA LEU A 253 9.00 4.18 16.92
C LEU A 253 9.86 2.97 16.58
N GLU A 254 9.36 1.77 16.86
CA GLU A 254 10.00 0.53 16.44
C GLU A 254 9.82 0.32 14.94
N CYS A 255 8.67 0.73 14.40
CA CYS A 255 8.42 0.73 12.96
C CYS A 255 9.24 1.81 12.25
N ARG A 256 10.45 1.45 11.81
CA ARG A 256 11.32 2.26 10.93
C ARG A 256 10.80 2.29 9.48
N SER A 257 9.55 2.70 9.32
CA SER A 257 8.89 2.94 8.03
C SER A 257 9.58 4.05 7.24
N LEU A 258 9.66 3.89 5.92
CA LEU A 258 10.15 4.94 5.02
C LEU A 258 9.19 6.16 5.00
N PRO A 259 9.69 7.37 4.67
CA PRO A 259 8.84 8.53 4.42
C PRO A 259 7.76 8.22 3.38
N ARG A 260 6.53 8.64 3.69
CA ARG A 260 5.35 8.38 2.88
C ARG A 260 5.39 9.20 1.58
N MET A 261 5.03 8.59 0.46
CA MET A 261 5.07 9.22 -0.86
C MET A 261 3.71 9.80 -1.24
N HIS A 262 3.70 11.09 -1.60
CA HIS A 262 2.47 11.82 -1.92
C HIS A 262 2.06 11.66 -3.39
N GLY A 263 1.56 10.47 -3.73
CA GLY A 263 0.96 10.15 -5.02
C GLY A 263 1.93 9.61 -6.08
N ALA A 264 1.38 9.11 -7.17
CA ALA A 264 2.10 8.41 -8.22
C ALA A 264 3.26 9.22 -8.82
N LYS A 265 3.11 10.55 -8.94
CA LYS A 265 4.19 11.41 -9.44
C LYS A 265 5.43 11.35 -8.55
N ALA A 266 5.27 11.54 -7.23
CA ALA A 266 6.38 11.53 -6.30
C ALA A 266 7.11 10.16 -6.30
N ILE A 267 6.37 9.07 -6.46
CA ILE A 267 6.93 7.72 -6.60
C ILE A 267 7.71 7.57 -7.91
N LEU A 268 7.20 8.05 -9.05
CA LEU A 268 7.89 7.99 -10.34
C LEU A 268 9.13 8.89 -10.42
N ASP A 269 9.15 10.00 -9.69
CA ASP A 269 10.33 10.88 -9.57
C ASP A 269 11.40 10.27 -8.64
N ALA A 270 11.01 9.49 -7.63
CA ALA A 270 11.94 8.81 -6.69
C ALA A 270 12.41 7.42 -7.16
N GLU A 271 11.58 6.68 -7.88
CA GLU A 271 11.89 5.40 -8.53
C GLU A 271 11.80 5.56 -10.06
N PRO A 272 12.74 6.27 -10.70
CA PRO A 272 12.75 6.46 -12.15
C PRO A 272 13.00 5.13 -12.84
N GLY A 273 11.93 4.50 -13.32
CA GLY A 273 12.00 3.28 -14.12
C GLY A 273 12.81 3.46 -15.41
N PRO A 274 13.20 2.37 -16.07
CA PRO A 274 13.95 2.41 -17.33
C PRO A 274 13.09 3.05 -18.42
N ARG A 275 13.19 4.38 -18.56
CA ARG A 275 12.49 5.14 -19.60
C ARG A 275 12.93 4.59 -20.96
N PRO A 276 12.03 4.02 -21.78
CA PRO A 276 12.31 3.89 -23.19
C PRO A 276 12.62 5.30 -23.69
N ALA A 277 13.77 5.50 -24.34
CA ALA A 277 14.02 6.76 -25.03
C ALA A 277 12.84 6.99 -25.98
N LEU A 278 12.20 8.15 -25.91
CA LEU A 278 11.11 8.53 -26.82
C LEU A 278 11.71 8.69 -28.21
N GLN A 279 11.83 7.57 -28.93
CA GLN A 279 12.21 7.55 -30.33
C GLN A 279 11.12 8.30 -31.08
N PRO A 280 11.42 9.45 -31.71
CA PRO A 280 10.43 10.18 -32.48
C PRO A 280 10.10 9.35 -33.71
N SER A 281 8.98 8.65 -33.68
CA SER A 281 8.39 8.02 -34.86
C SER A 281 7.70 9.12 -35.67
N PRO A 282 8.28 9.60 -36.80
CA PRO A 282 7.58 10.59 -37.61
C PRO A 282 6.31 9.96 -38.17
N SER A 283 5.15 10.50 -37.77
CA SER A 283 3.83 10.03 -38.21
C SER A 283 3.62 10.19 -39.72
N ILE A 284 4.47 11.00 -40.37
CA ILE A 284 4.53 11.18 -41.82
C ILE A 284 5.86 10.58 -42.31
N ARG A 285 5.79 9.41 -42.94
CA ARG A 285 6.88 8.88 -43.77
C ARG A 285 6.66 9.32 -45.21
N LEU A 286 7.38 10.36 -45.63
CA LEU A 286 7.42 10.74 -47.05
C LEU A 286 8.14 9.66 -47.87
N PRO A 287 7.65 9.28 -49.07
CA PRO A 287 8.41 8.49 -50.02
C PRO A 287 9.72 9.20 -50.44
N PRO A 288 10.77 8.46 -50.85
CA PRO A 288 12.09 9.05 -51.15
C PRO A 288 12.10 10.10 -52.28
N ASP A 289 11.18 10.01 -53.24
CA ASP A 289 11.26 10.72 -54.53
C ASP A 289 10.60 12.11 -54.55
N ALA A 290 10.53 12.80 -53.41
CA ALA A 290 10.07 14.19 -53.31
C ALA A 290 11.19 15.21 -53.63
N ALA A 291 11.86 15.05 -54.76
CA ALA A 291 13.01 15.88 -55.17
C ALA A 291 12.58 17.28 -55.66
N LEU A 292 12.48 18.26 -54.75
CA LEU A 292 12.28 19.67 -55.09
C LEU A 292 13.61 20.39 -55.39
N LEU A 293 13.57 21.25 -56.41
CA LEU A 293 14.75 21.78 -57.10
C LEU A 293 15.24 23.13 -56.56
N SER A 294 16.56 23.26 -56.39
CA SER A 294 17.34 24.51 -56.26
C SER A 294 17.10 25.34 -54.98
N SER A 295 18.12 25.93 -54.36
CA SER A 295 19.03 26.93 -54.95
C SER A 295 20.46 26.87 -54.40
N LYS A 296 21.36 27.72 -54.91
CA LYS A 296 22.83 27.67 -54.66
C LYS A 296 23.30 28.76 -53.69
N ALA A 297 24.11 28.38 -52.70
CA ALA A 297 24.98 29.28 -51.92
C ALA A 297 26.36 28.62 -51.69
N LYS A 298 27.40 29.41 -51.37
CA LYS A 298 28.82 28.98 -51.36
C LYS A 298 29.40 28.72 -49.93
N PRO A 299 30.48 27.94 -49.78
CA PRO A 299 31.01 27.50 -48.48
C PRO A 299 32.21 28.28 -47.94
N HIS A 300 32.38 28.24 -46.61
CA HIS A 300 33.60 28.55 -45.81
C HIS A 300 33.60 27.54 -44.61
N LYS A 301 34.67 26.82 -44.20
CA LYS A 301 36.03 27.18 -43.72
C LYS A 301 35.99 28.11 -42.49
N GLN A 302 36.57 27.83 -41.31
CA GLN A 302 37.44 26.76 -40.75
C GLN A 302 36.94 26.43 -39.31
N ALA A 303 37.16 25.27 -38.65
CA ALA A 303 38.31 24.38 -38.41
C ALA A 303 39.29 24.85 -37.31
N GLN A 304 39.72 23.90 -36.44
CA GLN A 304 40.52 24.04 -35.20
C GLN A 304 39.73 24.62 -34.00
N LYS A 305 39.86 24.12 -32.76
CA LYS A 305 41.12 23.75 -32.06
C LYS A 305 40.92 22.60 -31.05
N GLU A 306 41.97 21.80 -30.82
CA GLU A 306 41.97 20.64 -29.92
C GLU A 306 43.11 20.73 -28.86
N GLN A 307 43.03 19.90 -27.82
CA GLN A 307 44.10 19.46 -26.89
C GLN A 307 44.91 20.50 -26.07
N LYS A 308 44.63 20.54 -24.75
CA LYS A 308 45.55 20.45 -23.60
C LYS A 308 44.67 20.44 -22.32
N ARG A 309 45.01 19.77 -21.20
CA ARG A 309 46.28 19.20 -20.72
C ARG A 309 45.97 18.01 -19.79
N THR A 310 46.90 17.06 -19.62
CA THR A 310 46.81 15.99 -18.59
C THR A 310 48.10 15.91 -17.76
N LYS A 311 47.96 15.39 -16.52
CA LYS A 311 49.00 14.84 -15.62
C LYS A 311 50.18 15.74 -15.16
N THR A 312 50.08 16.17 -13.89
CA THR A 312 51.11 16.07 -12.82
C THR A 312 50.37 16.24 -11.47
N SER A 313 50.81 15.74 -10.32
CA SER A 313 51.97 14.91 -9.92
C SER A 313 51.57 14.03 -8.71
N ALA A 314 52.49 13.23 -8.14
CA ALA A 314 52.18 12.28 -7.06
C ALA A 314 53.17 12.33 -5.87
N GLN A 315 52.80 11.64 -4.78
CA GLN A 315 53.61 11.15 -3.65
C GLN A 315 54.07 12.12 -2.52
N LEU A 316 54.48 11.46 -1.42
CA LEU A 316 55.06 11.92 -0.14
C LEU A 316 54.06 12.52 0.90
N ASP A 317 54.13 12.17 2.20
CA ASP A 317 54.77 11.01 2.86
C ASP A 317 54.29 10.80 4.33
N LYS A 318 54.60 9.63 4.92
CA LYS A 318 54.76 9.27 6.35
C LYS A 318 53.73 9.65 7.44
N SER A 319 53.46 8.65 8.29
CA SER A 319 52.97 8.79 9.68
C SER A 319 54.12 8.77 10.71
N PRO A 320 53.83 9.11 11.98
CA PRO A 320 54.11 8.18 13.09
C PRO A 320 52.96 8.10 14.13
N GLY A 321 53.10 7.28 15.19
CA GLY A 321 52.06 6.98 16.20
C GLY A 321 52.52 7.09 17.67
N LEU A 322 52.04 6.16 18.53
CA LEU A 322 52.02 6.13 20.03
C LEU A 322 50.84 6.91 20.67
N SER A 323 50.24 6.53 21.81
CA SER A 323 50.59 5.43 22.77
C SER A 323 49.41 4.85 23.60
N GLN A 324 49.55 3.57 23.94
CA GLN A 324 49.12 2.75 25.12
C GLN A 324 48.10 3.24 26.18
N ALA A 325 47.12 2.35 26.51
CA ALA A 325 46.82 1.72 27.83
C ALA A 325 45.58 0.78 27.66
N THR A 326 45.45 -0.51 28.02
CA THR A 326 45.80 -1.37 29.20
C THR A 326 44.94 -1.08 30.46
N VAL A 327 44.31 -2.02 31.18
CA VAL A 327 44.30 -3.51 31.13
C VAL A 327 43.04 -4.08 30.39
N VAL A 328 42.13 -4.99 30.82
CA VAL A 328 41.79 -5.75 32.07
C VAL A 328 41.18 -7.14 31.69
N THR A 329 41.10 -8.09 32.65
CA THR A 329 40.47 -9.45 32.55
C THR A 329 38.95 -9.43 32.92
N ALA A 330 38.13 -10.50 32.82
CA ALA A 330 38.38 -11.95 32.78
C ALA A 330 37.31 -12.75 31.98
N ALA A 331 37.34 -14.10 32.06
CA ALA A 331 36.53 -15.04 31.25
C ALA A 331 35.97 -16.24 32.06
N GLY A 332 35.07 -17.02 31.45
CA GLY A 332 34.54 -18.31 31.94
C GLY A 332 33.17 -18.24 32.64
N ASP A 333 32.36 -19.31 32.71
CA ASP A 333 32.42 -20.58 31.95
C ASP A 333 31.06 -21.33 31.98
N ALA A 334 31.03 -22.60 31.58
CA ALA A 334 29.88 -23.43 31.17
C ALA A 334 28.76 -23.81 32.19
N CYS A 335 27.73 -24.44 31.60
CA CYS A 335 26.53 -25.15 32.13
C CYS A 335 26.90 -26.47 32.92
N PRO A 336 26.01 -27.44 33.30
CA PRO A 336 24.57 -27.68 33.00
C PRO A 336 23.63 -28.07 34.22
N PRO A 337 22.92 -29.25 34.34
CA PRO A 337 21.45 -29.34 34.10
C PRO A 337 20.55 -30.14 35.11
N GLN A 338 19.23 -30.14 34.84
CA GLN A 338 18.17 -31.18 35.05
C GLN A 338 16.89 -30.72 34.28
N GLY A 339 15.78 -31.45 34.05
CA GLY A 339 15.30 -32.82 34.34
C GLY A 339 13.73 -32.80 34.43
N VAL A 340 12.89 -33.80 34.11
CA VAL A 340 13.00 -35.20 33.58
C VAL A 340 11.67 -35.56 32.84
N SER A 341 11.63 -36.60 31.98
CA SER A 341 10.49 -37.05 31.12
C SER A 341 10.22 -38.58 31.27
N PRO A 342 9.37 -39.32 30.48
CA PRO A 342 8.38 -39.00 29.41
C PRO A 342 7.01 -39.76 29.52
N LYS A 343 6.11 -39.71 28.50
CA LYS A 343 5.40 -40.88 27.88
C LYS A 343 4.41 -40.58 26.72
N ASP A 344 4.28 -41.57 25.82
CA ASP A 344 3.58 -41.63 24.51
C ASP A 344 2.25 -42.47 24.60
N PRO A 345 1.53 -42.93 23.53
CA PRO A 345 1.76 -42.87 22.06
C PRO A 345 0.53 -42.62 21.13
N VAL A 346 0.72 -42.82 19.82
CA VAL A 346 -0.22 -42.72 18.65
C VAL A 346 -1.17 -43.94 18.50
N PRO A 347 -2.18 -43.90 17.60
CA PRO A 347 -2.07 -44.71 16.35
C PRO A 347 -2.65 -44.04 15.07
N GLN A 348 -2.61 -44.76 13.94
CA GLN A 348 -2.72 -44.27 12.55
C GLN A 348 -4.07 -44.54 11.84
N ASP A 349 -4.32 -43.75 10.78
CA ASP A 349 -4.87 -44.05 9.42
C ASP A 349 -5.65 -45.37 9.14
N PRO A 350 -6.65 -45.35 8.21
CA PRO A 350 -6.28 -45.52 6.80
C PRO A 350 -7.12 -44.77 5.74
N THR A 351 -6.54 -44.62 4.55
CA THR A 351 -7.17 -44.21 3.28
C THR A 351 -7.98 -45.33 2.58
N PRO A 352 -8.78 -44.99 1.55
CA PRO A 352 -8.62 -45.74 0.30
C PRO A 352 -8.72 -44.93 -1.02
N GLN A 353 -7.80 -45.27 -1.93
CA GLN A 353 -8.01 -45.48 -3.38
C GLN A 353 -8.42 -44.32 -4.33
N ASN A 354 -7.46 -43.96 -5.19
CA ASN A 354 -7.54 -43.90 -6.67
C ASN A 354 -8.90 -43.61 -7.35
N LEU A 355 -8.92 -42.53 -8.15
CA LEU A 355 -9.68 -42.50 -9.42
C LEU A 355 -8.91 -41.72 -10.49
N ALA A 356 -9.17 -42.01 -11.76
CA ALA A 356 -8.27 -41.72 -12.87
C ALA A 356 -8.24 -40.23 -13.29
N CYS A 357 -7.05 -39.76 -13.69
CA CYS A 357 -6.91 -38.52 -14.44
C CYS A 357 -7.41 -38.72 -15.88
N HIS A 358 -8.48 -38.01 -16.26
CA HIS A 358 -8.92 -37.90 -17.64
C HIS A 358 -8.53 -36.53 -18.22
N HIS A 359 -7.58 -36.54 -19.16
CA HIS A 359 -7.50 -35.46 -20.13
C HIS A 359 -8.70 -35.53 -21.07
N SER A 360 -9.35 -34.39 -21.31
CA SER A 360 -9.94 -34.10 -22.61
C SER A 360 -9.75 -32.61 -22.92
N GLN A 361 -9.58 -32.29 -24.20
CA GLN A 361 -9.54 -30.92 -24.70
C GLN A 361 -10.86 -30.68 -25.43
N GLU A 362 -11.63 -29.67 -25.04
CA GLU A 362 -12.63 -29.08 -25.93
C GLU A 362 -12.52 -27.56 -25.88
N SER A 363 -12.41 -26.95 -27.06
CA SER A 363 -12.40 -25.51 -27.27
C SER A 363 -13.51 -25.18 -28.27
N LEU A 364 -14.55 -24.49 -27.82
CA LEU A 364 -15.53 -23.85 -28.70
C LEU A 364 -15.89 -22.46 -28.16
N THR A 365 -16.39 -21.62 -29.07
CA THR A 365 -16.51 -20.16 -28.94
C THR A 365 -17.96 -19.69 -29.08
N SER A 366 -18.24 -18.47 -28.58
CA SER A 366 -19.49 -17.72 -28.76
C SER A 366 -20.68 -18.25 -27.94
N GLN A 367 -21.62 -17.43 -27.46
CA GLN A 367 -22.09 -16.12 -27.96
C GLN A 367 -22.23 -15.04 -26.88
N GLU A 368 -22.56 -13.83 -27.34
CA GLU A 368 -22.98 -12.68 -26.52
C GLU A 368 -24.34 -12.90 -25.84
N SER A 369 -24.55 -12.28 -24.69
CA SER A 369 -25.88 -12.01 -24.13
C SER A 369 -25.86 -10.70 -23.35
N GLU A 370 -26.34 -9.61 -23.96
CA GLU A 370 -26.72 -8.39 -23.24
C GLU A 370 -28.06 -8.63 -22.52
N ASP A 371 -28.11 -8.40 -21.20
CA ASP A 371 -29.23 -7.78 -20.47
C ASP A 371 -28.86 -7.70 -18.98
N THR A 372 -28.75 -6.52 -18.34
CA THR A 372 -29.83 -5.62 -17.87
C THR A 372 -30.29 -5.98 -16.44
N TYR A 373 -30.67 -4.95 -15.65
CA TYR A 373 -31.16 -5.00 -14.24
C TYR A 373 -30.06 -5.15 -13.14
N LEU A 374 -30.13 -4.46 -11.99
CA LEU A 374 -30.88 -3.23 -11.63
C LEU A 374 -30.17 -2.52 -10.45
#